data_AF-X1CGG0-F1
#
_entry.id   AF-X1CGG0-F1
#
_cell.length_a   1.000
_cell.length_b   1.000
_cell.length_c   1.000
_cell.angle_alpha   90.00
_cell.angle_beta   90.00
_cell.angle_gamma   90.00
#
_symmetry.space_group_name_H-M   'P 1'
#
loop_
_entity.id
_entity.type
_entity.pdbx_description
1 polymer ?
#
loop_
_entity_poly.entity_id
_entity_poly.type
_entity_poly.pdbx_seq_one_letter_code
_entity_poly.pdbx_strand_id
1 'polypeptide(L)'
;QISILSPNAAISLIDNYNVIEKKKVRIPDVIKKLVLCVNKTCISNSTKEPIHTEFHVLEEKPLKIQCIYCDRIYKLDEIIFSSKEKVGKKISQKFQL
;
A
#
# COMPACT_ATOMS: atom_id res chain seq x y z
N GLN A 1 0.55 3.10 -3.92
CA GLN A 1 -0.38 1.97 -3.74
C GLN A 1 -1.80 2.52 -3.55
N ILE A 2 -2.36 3.18 -4.58
CA ILE A 2 -3.68 3.84 -4.52
C ILE A 2 -4.81 2.79 -4.54
N SER A 3 -4.55 1.64 -5.16
CA SER A 3 -5.47 0.51 -5.34
C SER A 3 -6.02 -0.10 -4.04
N ILE A 4 -5.34 0.06 -2.91
CA ILE A 4 -5.82 -0.47 -1.62
C ILE A 4 -7.07 0.27 -1.15
N LEU A 5 -7.10 1.60 -1.33
CA LEU A 5 -8.25 2.44 -0.98
C LEU A 5 -9.25 2.55 -2.12
N SER A 6 -8.77 2.50 -3.37
CA SER A 6 -9.61 2.63 -4.55
C SER A 6 -9.21 1.59 -5.62
N PRO A 7 -9.65 0.33 -5.46
CA PRO A 7 -9.25 -0.77 -6.34
C PRO A 7 -9.75 -0.63 -7.78
N ASN A 8 -10.78 0.18 -8.00
CA ASN A 8 -11.35 0.42 -9.33
C ASN A 8 -10.85 1.73 -9.96
N ALA A 9 -9.91 2.44 -9.34
CA ALA A 9 -9.39 3.69 -9.88
C ALA A 9 -8.64 3.49 -11.21
N ALA A 10 -8.63 4.54 -12.02
CA ALA A 10 -7.76 4.66 -13.17
C ALA A 10 -6.83 5.86 -13.00
N ILE A 11 -5.59 5.71 -13.43
CA ILE A 11 -4.58 6.78 -13.49
C ILE A 11 -4.52 7.24 -14.94
N SER A 12 -4.85 8.50 -15.19
CA SER A 12 -4.69 9.14 -16.49
C SER A 12 -3.31 9.81 -16.55
N LEU A 13 -2.52 9.47 -17.56
CA LEU A 13 -1.27 10.17 -17.89
C LEU A 13 -1.58 11.29 -18.89
N ILE A 14 -1.26 12.52 -18.51
CA ILE A 14 -1.53 13.72 -19.31
C ILE A 14 -0.20 14.35 -19.69
N ASP A 15 0.00 14.59 -20.99
CA ASP A 15 1.14 15.34 -21.53
C ASP A 15 0.64 16.35 -22.57
N ASN A 16 1.20 17.56 -22.56
CA ASN A 16 0.77 18.66 -23.45
C ASN A 16 -0.77 18.82 -23.51
N TYR A 17 -1.43 18.77 -22.34
CA TYR A 17 -2.89 18.84 -22.17
C TYR A 17 -3.70 17.69 -22.79
N ASN A 18 -3.06 16.66 -23.33
CA ASN A 18 -3.71 15.49 -23.92
C ASN A 18 -3.58 14.27 -23.01
N VAL A 19 -4.64 13.47 -22.90
CA VAL A 19 -4.59 12.18 -22.20
C VAL A 19 -3.90 11.17 -23.11
N ILE A 20 -2.64 10.89 -22.84
CA ILE A 20 -1.83 9.95 -23.63
C ILE A 20 -2.02 8.50 -23.18
N GLU A 21 -2.44 8.26 -21.93
CA GLU A 21 -2.67 6.90 -21.43
C GLU A 21 -3.68 6.86 -20.27
N LYS A 22 -4.43 5.77 -20.14
CA LYS A 22 -5.25 5.45 -18.96
C LYS A 22 -4.90 4.06 -18.43
N LYS A 23 -4.25 3.99 -17.26
CA LYS A 23 -3.91 2.72 -16.59
C LYS A 23 -4.89 2.41 -15.48
N LYS A 24 -5.47 1.21 -15.49
CA LYS A 24 -6.22 0.69 -14.34
C LYS A 24 -5.25 0.34 -13.22
N VAL A 25 -5.55 0.75 -11.99
CA VAL A 25 -4.70 0.37 -10.85
C VAL A 25 -4.89 -1.11 -10.53
N ARG A 26 -3.81 -1.78 -10.12
CA ARG A 26 -3.84 -3.16 -9.60
C ARG A 26 -3.48 -3.15 -8.12
N ILE A 27 -4.11 -4.01 -7.32
CA ILE A 27 -3.68 -4.23 -5.94
C ILE A 27 -2.33 -4.96 -6.01
N PRO A 28 -1.30 -4.53 -5.25
CA PRO A 28 -0.02 -5.24 -5.21
C PRO A 28 -0.13 -6.51 -4.36
N ASP A 29 0.66 -7.54 -4.66
CA ASP A 29 0.72 -8.77 -3.86
C ASP A 29 1.24 -8.52 -2.43
N VAL A 30 2.05 -7.47 -2.26
CA VAL A 30 2.63 -7.07 -0.97
C VAL A 30 2.46 -5.58 -0.71
N ILE A 31 1.95 -5.25 0.47
CA ILE A 31 1.80 -3.90 1.00
C ILE A 31 2.93 -3.61 1.97
N LYS A 32 3.71 -2.53 1.74
CA LYS A 32 4.87 -2.18 2.57
C LYS A 32 4.74 -0.77 3.11
N LYS A 33 5.07 -0.56 4.38
CA LYS A 33 5.17 0.76 5.05
C LYS A 33 3.90 1.62 5.04
N LEU A 34 2.77 1.09 4.58
CA LEU A 34 1.51 1.85 4.43
C LEU A 34 0.50 1.52 5.51
N VAL A 35 0.47 0.26 5.95
CA VAL A 35 -0.44 -0.27 6.97
C VAL A 35 0.34 -0.58 8.24
N LEU A 36 -0.22 -0.26 9.40
CA LEU A 36 0.32 -0.60 10.71
C LEU A 36 -0.26 -1.93 11.20
N CYS A 37 0.56 -2.74 11.88
CA CYS A 37 0.09 -3.96 12.53
C CYS A 37 -0.48 -3.62 13.92
N VAL A 38 -1.75 -3.93 14.18
CA VAL A 38 -2.36 -3.64 15.50
C VAL A 38 -1.90 -4.59 16.61
N ASN A 39 -1.21 -5.68 16.26
CA ASN A 39 -0.65 -6.59 17.25
C ASN A 39 0.53 -5.92 17.97
N LYS A 40 0.32 -5.54 19.24
CA LYS A 40 1.31 -4.80 20.05
C LYS A 40 2.66 -5.51 20.18
N THR A 41 2.69 -6.84 20.11
CA THR A 41 3.91 -7.65 20.22
C THR A 41 4.55 -7.97 18.87
N CYS A 42 3.98 -7.50 17.76
CA CYS A 42 4.55 -7.71 16.44
C CYS A 42 5.93 -7.01 16.33
N ILE A 43 6.92 -7.75 15.84
CA ILE A 43 8.30 -7.27 15.68
C ILE A 43 8.39 -6.00 14.82
N SER A 44 7.48 -5.84 13.85
CA SER A 44 7.43 -4.66 12.97
C SER A 44 7.05 -3.36 13.67
N ASN A 45 6.56 -3.43 14.92
CA ASN A 45 6.21 -2.28 15.74
C ASN A 45 7.35 -1.88 16.71
N SER A 46 8.41 -2.69 16.82
CA SER A 46 9.55 -2.41 17.69
C SER A 46 10.38 -1.26 17.15
N THR A 47 10.69 -0.27 18.00
CA THR A 47 11.64 0.82 17.67
C THR A 47 13.09 0.36 17.64
N LYS A 48 13.38 -0.82 18.17
CA LYS A 48 14.74 -1.39 18.24
C LYS A 48 15.11 -2.15 16.97
N GLU A 49 14.12 -2.49 16.13
CA GLU A 49 14.33 -3.29 14.93
C GLU A 49 14.23 -2.40 13.68
N PRO A 50 15.22 -2.45 12.77
CA PRO A 50 15.23 -1.63 11.57
C PRO A 50 14.35 -2.21 10.45
N ILE A 51 13.15 -2.72 10.79
CA ILE A 51 12.21 -3.33 9.85
C ILE A 51 10.95 -2.49 9.70
N HIS A 52 10.20 -2.72 8.62
CA HIS A 52 8.92 -2.06 8.38
C HIS A 52 7.79 -3.07 8.31
N THR A 53 6.56 -2.59 8.51
CA THR A 53 5.36 -3.39 8.32
C THR A 53 5.24 -3.84 6.87
N GLU A 54 4.99 -5.14 6.70
CA GLU A 54 4.73 -5.77 5.41
C GLU A 54 3.54 -6.71 5.55
N PHE A 55 2.70 -6.74 4.50
CA PHE A 55 1.51 -7.56 4.44
C PHE A 55 1.35 -8.22 3.08
N HIS A 56 1.04 -9.50 3.05
CA HIS A 56 0.55 -10.19 1.86
C HIS A 56 -0.91 -9.85 1.61
N VAL A 57 -1.28 -9.62 0.35
CA VAL A 57 -2.70 -9.57 -0.06
C VAL A 57 -3.16 -10.99 -0.33
N LEU A 58 -4.10 -11.46 0.49
CA LEU A 58 -4.69 -12.80 0.34
C LEU A 58 -5.90 -12.77 -0.60
N GLU A 59 -6.67 -11.69 -0.53
CA GLU A 59 -7.89 -11.52 -1.32
C GLU A 59 -8.05 -10.04 -1.63
N GLU A 60 -8.43 -9.71 -2.87
CA GLU A 60 -8.62 -8.32 -3.31
C GLU A 60 -10.03 -7.79 -3.01
N LYS A 61 -11.05 -8.66 -3.04
CA LYS A 61 -12.48 -8.30 -2.91
C LYS A 61 -13.28 -9.44 -2.26
N PRO A 62 -13.61 -9.34 -0.96
CA PRO A 62 -13.25 -8.26 -0.04
C PRO A 62 -11.76 -8.27 0.30
N LEU A 63 -11.16 -7.09 0.51
CA LEU A 63 -9.73 -6.99 0.81
C LEU A 63 -9.40 -7.74 2.11
N LYS A 64 -8.51 -8.72 2.03
CA LYS A 64 -7.90 -9.41 3.17
C LYS A 64 -6.39 -9.37 3.03
N ILE A 65 -5.72 -8.96 4.11
CA ILE A 65 -4.26 -8.88 4.14
C ILE A 65 -3.72 -9.63 5.36
N GLN A 66 -2.55 -10.25 5.21
CA GLN A 66 -1.89 -11.00 6.27
C GLN A 66 -0.54 -10.39 6.60
N CYS A 67 -0.28 -10.12 7.88
CA CYS A 67 1.01 -9.63 8.31
C CYS A 67 2.08 -10.69 8.10
N ILE A 68 3.19 -10.35 7.44
CA ILE A 68 4.30 -11.28 7.16
C ILE A 68 4.99 -11.77 8.45
N TYR A 69 4.87 -11.02 9.55
CA TYR A 69 5.64 -11.28 10.75
C TYR A 69 4.88 -12.02 11.86
N CYS A 70 3.59 -11.76 12.01
CA CYS A 70 2.78 -12.35 13.08
C CYS A 70 1.58 -13.15 12.56
N ASP A 71 1.51 -13.33 11.24
CA ASP A 71 0.49 -14.09 10.50
C ASP A 71 -0.96 -13.65 10.71
N ARG A 72 -1.19 -12.56 11.45
CA ARG A 72 -2.53 -12.02 11.69
C ARG A 72 -3.14 -11.51 10.39
N ILE A 73 -4.39 -11.91 10.16
CA ILE A 73 -5.21 -11.50 9.02
C ILE A 73 -6.08 -10.31 9.40
N TYR A 74 -6.23 -9.36 8.49
CA TYR A 74 -6.99 -8.13 8.64
C TYR A 74 -7.96 -7.96 7.48
N LYS A 75 -9.19 -7.53 7.78
CA LYS A 75 -10.15 -7.00 6.81
C LYS A 75 -9.93 -5.50 6.61
N LEU A 76 -10.52 -4.95 5.55
CA LEU A 76 -10.39 -3.53 5.18
C LEU A 76 -10.72 -2.56 6.32
N ASP A 77 -11.74 -2.85 7.11
CA ASP A 77 -12.23 -2.04 8.23
C ASP A 77 -11.30 -2.07 9.47
N GLU A 78 -10.41 -3.05 9.56
CA GLU A 78 -9.44 -3.19 10.65
C GLU A 78 -8.08 -2.53 10.33
N ILE A 79 -7.88 -2.07 9.08
CA ILE A 79 -6.61 -1.53 8.62
C ILE A 79 -6.39 -0.12 9.17
N ILE A 80 -5.22 0.09 9.79
CA ILE A 80 -4.75 1.41 10.23
C ILE A 80 -3.63 1.87 9.28
N PHE A 81 -3.80 3.02 8.63
CA PHE A 81 -2.79 3.59 7.75
C PHE A 81 -1.73 4.37 8.53
N SER A 82 -0.48 4.29 8.12
CA SER A 82 0.59 5.10 8.69
C SER A 82 0.49 6.55 8.18
N SER A 83 0.25 7.49 9.09
CA SER A 83 0.33 8.94 8.78
C SER A 83 1.76 9.42 8.97
N LYS A 84 2.51 9.65 7.88
CA LYS A 84 3.76 10.44 7.93
C LYS A 84 3.59 11.70 7.10
N GLU A 85 4.04 12.84 7.66
CA GLU A 85 4.00 14.16 7.03
C GLU A 85 4.68 14.18 5.66
N LYS A 86 4.17 15.06 4.78
CA LYS A 86 4.63 15.24 3.40
C LYS A 86 6.01 15.91 3.37
N VAL A 87 7.08 15.12 3.51
CA VAL A 87 8.39 15.56 2.97
C VAL A 87 8.25 15.55 1.46
N GLY A 88 8.34 16.73 0.83
CA GLY A 88 8.17 16.92 -0.61
C GLY A 88 9.05 15.97 -1.43
N LYS A 89 8.50 14.82 -1.82
CA LYS A 89 9.16 13.86 -2.70
C LYS A 89 8.79 14.22 -4.13
N LYS A 90 9.78 14.64 -4.94
CA LYS A 90 9.68 14.51 -6.39
C LYS A 90 9.41 13.04 -6.69
N ILE A 91 8.23 12.75 -7.21
CA ILE A 91 7.82 11.41 -7.58
C ILE A 91 8.48 11.09 -8.93
N SER A 92 9.70 10.58 -8.89
CA SER A 92 10.37 10.01 -10.06
C SER A 92 10.03 8.53 -10.13
N GLN A 93 8.84 8.21 -10.63
CA GLN A 93 8.52 6.83 -10.99
C GLN A 93 9.18 6.53 -12.34
N LYS A 94 10.17 5.62 -12.35
CA LYS A 94 10.61 4.98 -13.60
C LYS A 94 9.46 4.13 -14.09
N PHE A 95 8.68 4.64 -15.02
CA PHE A 95 7.73 3.86 -15.80
C PHE A 95 8.55 3.06 -16.81
N GLN A 96 8.54 1.74 -16.68
CA GLN A 96 9.08 0.86 -17.70
C GLN A 96 8.05 0.81 -18.82
N LEU A 97 8.44 1.33 -19.99
CA LEU A 97 7.70 1.26 -21.25
C LEU A 97 7.65 -0.19 -21.75
#